data_AF-A0A4U9UAE1-F1
#
_entry.id   AF-A0A4U9UAE1-F1
#
_cell.length_a   1.000
_cell.length_b   1.000
_cell.length_c   1.000
_cell.angle_alpha   90.00
_cell.angle_beta   90.00
_cell.angle_gamma   90.00
#
_symmetry.space_group_name_H-M   'P 1'
#
loop_
_entity.id
_entity.type
_entity.pdbx_description
1 polymer ?
#
loop_
_entity_poly.entity_id
_entity_poly.type
_entity_poly.pdbx_seq_one_letter_code
_entity_poly.pdbx_strand_id
1 'polypeptide(L)'
;MTSNNNNLQISFVHSRYRNEDVAICVLVDVSARVKMEESLQEMAAAAEQASQSKSMFLATVSHELRTPLYGIIGNLDLLQTKALPQGVDRLVNAMNNSSGLLLKIISDILDFSKIESEQLKIEPP
;
A
#
# COMPACT_ATOMS: atom_id res chain seq x y z
N MET A 1 -32.64 1.49 17.98
CA MET A 1 -31.92 2.78 17.88
C MET A 1 -32.58 3.75 18.83
N THR A 2 -32.02 3.95 20.01
CA THR A 2 -32.45 5.00 20.95
C THR A 2 -31.76 6.30 20.55
N SER A 3 -32.43 7.46 20.66
CA SER A 3 -31.98 8.77 20.16
C SER A 3 -30.68 9.34 20.75
N ASN A 4 -29.99 8.61 21.63
CA ASN A 4 -28.61 8.89 22.01
C ASN A 4 -27.73 7.81 21.39
N ASN A 5 -26.63 8.22 20.77
CA ASN A 5 -25.67 7.42 20.00
C ASN A 5 -24.89 6.40 20.87
N ASN A 6 -25.63 5.64 21.68
CA ASN A 6 -25.14 4.71 22.67
C ASN A 6 -25.39 3.30 22.18
N ASN A 7 -24.30 2.54 22.00
CA ASN A 7 -24.36 1.13 21.69
C ASN A 7 -24.45 0.37 23.01
N LEU A 8 -25.64 -0.19 23.30
CA LEU A 8 -25.86 -1.04 24.46
C LEU A 8 -25.90 -2.50 24.02
N GLN A 9 -25.00 -3.29 24.58
CA GLN A 9 -25.08 -4.75 24.48
C GLN A 9 -25.96 -5.25 25.62
N ILE A 10 -26.98 -6.02 25.29
CA ILE A 10 -27.90 -6.61 26.26
C ILE A 10 -27.73 -8.13 26.23
N SER A 11 -27.55 -8.73 27.39
CA SER A 11 -27.46 -10.18 27.56
C SER A 11 -28.41 -10.62 28.65
N PHE A 12 -29.10 -11.74 28.41
CA PHE A 12 -30.05 -12.31 29.36
C PHE A 12 -29.66 -13.75 29.69
N VAL A 13 -29.74 -14.10 30.97
CA VAL A 13 -29.55 -15.48 31.42
C VAL A 13 -30.70 -15.83 32.35
N HIS A 14 -31.34 -16.97 32.11
CA HIS A 14 -32.34 -17.52 33.01
C HIS A 14 -31.67 -18.08 34.25
N SER A 15 -32.21 -17.76 35.43
CA SER A 15 -31.72 -18.26 36.71
C SER A 15 -32.90 -18.56 37.64
N ARG A 16 -32.64 -19.25 38.75
CA ARG A 16 -33.62 -19.41 39.83
C ARG A 16 -33.21 -18.59 41.03
N TYR A 17 -34.14 -17.80 41.54
CA TYR A 17 -33.99 -17.10 42.80
C TYR A 17 -35.19 -17.42 43.68
N ARG A 18 -34.94 -17.97 44.89
CA ARG A 18 -35.99 -18.38 45.84
C ARG A 18 -37.08 -19.29 45.23
N ASN A 19 -36.69 -20.25 44.39
CA ASN A 19 -37.57 -21.19 43.69
C ASN A 19 -38.52 -20.56 42.64
N GLU A 20 -38.31 -19.29 42.29
CA GLU A 20 -38.99 -18.64 41.17
C GLU A 20 -38.02 -18.50 39.98
N ASP A 21 -38.54 -18.68 38.77
CA ASP A 21 -37.78 -18.47 37.54
C ASP A 21 -37.62 -16.96 37.32
N VAL A 22 -36.37 -16.51 37.31
CA VAL A 22 -36.00 -15.12 37.11
C VAL A 22 -35.11 -14.97 35.89
N ALA A 23 -35.19 -13.82 35.22
CA ALA A 23 -34.26 -13.44 34.16
C ALA A 23 -33.25 -12.44 34.73
N ILE A 24 -31.97 -12.75 34.62
CA ILE A 24 -30.90 -11.79 34.87
C ILE A 24 -30.65 -11.05 33.56
N CYS A 25 -30.80 -9.73 33.58
CA CYS A 25 -30.45 -8.86 32.46
C CYS A 25 -29.16 -8.11 32.78
N VAL A 26 -28.22 -8.11 31.83
CA VAL A 26 -27.01 -7.31 31.89
C VAL A 26 -27.03 -6.32 30.71
N LEU A 27 -26.85 -5.05 31.02
CA LEU A 27 -26.73 -3.97 30.05
C LEU A 27 -25.29 -3.44 30.13
N VAL A 28 -24.54 -3.53 29.03
CA VAL A 28 -23.18 -3.01 28.93
C VAL A 28 -23.15 -1.91 27.87
N ASP A 29 -22.62 -0.74 28.23
CA ASP A 29 -22.29 0.29 27.26
C ASP A 29 -21.02 -0.08 26.50
N VAL A 30 -21.17 -0.41 25.23
CA VAL A 30 -20.08 -0.77 24.31
C VAL A 30 -19.77 0.35 23.32
N SER A 31 -20.29 1.56 23.54
CA SER A 31 -20.11 2.71 22.62
C SER A 31 -18.65 3.05 22.39
N ALA A 32 -17.82 3.02 23.44
CA ALA A 32 -16.40 3.30 23.32
C ALA A 32 -15.68 2.24 22.47
N ARG A 33 -16.06 0.97 22.61
CA ARG A 33 -15.50 -0.13 21.82
C ARG A 33 -15.88 -0.02 20.36
N VAL A 34 -17.17 0.17 20.08
CA VAL A 34 -17.67 0.31 18.70
C VAL A 34 -17.01 1.49 17.99
N LYS A 35 -16.92 2.66 18.64
CA LYS A 35 -16.23 3.83 18.06
C LYS A 35 -14.75 3.58 17.79
N MET A 36 -14.09 2.83 18.66
CA MET A 36 -12.69 2.47 18.46
C MET A 36 -12.52 1.49 17.30
N GLU A 37 -13.39 0.49 17.19
CA GLU A 37 -13.41 -0.45 16.05
C GLU A 37 -13.68 0.29 14.72
N GLU A 38 -14.67 1.18 14.68
CA GLU A 38 -14.96 2.04 13.51
C GLU A 38 -13.76 2.92 13.15
N SER A 39 -13.15 3.60 14.12
CA SER A 39 -11.98 4.45 13.89
C SER A 39 -10.78 3.65 13.37
N LEU A 40 -10.54 2.45 13.89
CA LEU A 40 -9.48 1.57 13.39
C LEU A 40 -9.75 1.14 11.95
N GLN A 41 -11.01 0.82 11.62
CA GLN A 41 -11.39 0.43 10.27
C GLN A 41 -11.24 1.59 9.27
N GLU A 42 -11.62 2.80 9.66
CA GLU A 42 -11.41 4.02 8.85
C GLU A 42 -9.92 4.29 8.61
N MET A 43 -9.09 4.18 9.66
CA MET A 43 -7.65 4.36 9.54
C MET A 43 -7.01 3.29 8.64
N ALA A 44 -7.44 2.04 8.76
CA ALA A 44 -6.97 0.94 7.91
C ALA A 44 -7.33 1.18 6.45
N ALA A 45 -8.59 1.56 6.16
CA ALA A 45 -9.03 1.88 4.81
C ALA A 45 -8.26 3.07 4.20
N ALA A 46 -8.01 4.12 4.99
CA ALA A 46 -7.23 5.27 4.55
C ALA A 46 -5.77 4.88 4.24
N ALA A 47 -5.15 4.05 5.08
CA ALA A 47 -3.79 3.55 4.86
C ALA A 47 -3.70 2.68 3.59
N GLU A 48 -4.69 1.81 3.36
CA GLU A 48 -4.73 0.98 2.16
C GLU A 48 -4.91 1.83 0.89
N GLN A 49 -5.80 2.82 0.90
CA GLN A 49 -5.97 3.75 -0.21
C GLN A 49 -4.68 4.53 -0.51
N ALA A 50 -3.96 4.97 0.52
CA ALA A 50 -2.67 5.65 0.36
C ALA A 50 -1.62 4.73 -0.28
N SER A 51 -1.54 3.47 0.17
CA SER A 51 -0.64 2.47 -0.40
C SER A 51 -0.93 2.17 -1.86
N GLN A 52 -2.20 1.97 -2.21
CA GLN A 52 -2.62 1.76 -3.61
C GLN A 52 -2.27 2.97 -4.49
N SER A 53 -2.50 4.19 -3.99
CA SER A 53 -2.17 5.42 -4.71
C SER A 53 -0.66 5.57 -4.95
N LYS A 54 0.17 5.24 -3.95
CA LYS A 54 1.63 5.22 -4.05
C LYS A 54 2.10 4.23 -5.13
N SER A 55 1.57 3.00 -5.10
CA SER A 55 1.93 1.97 -6.07
C SER A 55 1.51 2.33 -7.50
N MET A 56 0.31 2.89 -7.67
CA MET A 56 -0.15 3.37 -8.98
C MET A 56 0.74 4.51 -9.52
N PHE A 57 1.11 5.47 -8.67
CA PHE A 57 2.01 6.56 -9.03
C PHE A 57 3.38 6.04 -9.48
N LEU A 58 4.00 5.15 -8.69
CA LEU A 58 5.32 4.60 -9.01
C LEU A 58 5.29 3.75 -10.29
N ALA A 59 4.25 2.96 -10.51
CA ALA A 59 4.08 2.21 -11.76
C ALA A 59 4.00 3.14 -12.97
N THR A 60 3.17 4.20 -12.87
CA THR A 60 2.99 5.17 -13.95
C THR A 60 4.29 5.89 -14.28
N VAL A 61 4.95 6.48 -13.28
CA VAL A 61 6.22 7.19 -13.47
C VAL A 61 7.29 6.28 -14.04
N SER A 62 7.36 5.03 -13.59
CA SER A 62 8.34 4.07 -14.10
C SER A 62 8.12 3.74 -15.57
N HIS A 63 6.86 3.59 -16.01
CA HIS A 63 6.53 3.39 -17.43
C HIS A 63 6.90 4.62 -18.26
N GLU A 64 6.57 5.82 -17.77
CA GLU A 64 6.88 7.09 -18.44
C GLU A 64 8.39 7.36 -18.52
N LEU A 65 9.18 6.93 -17.54
CA LEU A 65 10.64 7.05 -17.55
C LEU A 65 11.31 6.02 -18.46
N ARG A 66 10.75 4.81 -18.55
CA ARG A 66 11.32 3.70 -19.34
C ARG A 66 11.41 4.04 -20.83
N THR A 67 10.37 4.66 -21.39
CA THR A 67 10.30 5.01 -22.82
C THR A 67 11.41 5.96 -23.29
N PRO A 68 11.59 7.17 -22.70
CA PRO A 68 12.68 8.07 -23.10
C PRO A 68 14.06 7.48 -22.81
N LEU A 69 14.20 6.69 -21.74
CA LEU A 69 15.47 6.09 -21.37
C LEU A 69 15.90 4.99 -22.35
N TYR A 70 14.98 4.15 -22.83
CA TYR A 70 15.25 3.25 -23.95
C TYR A 70 15.59 3.98 -25.25
N GLY A 71 14.99 5.16 -25.48
CA GLY A 71 15.39 6.03 -26.60
C GLY A 71 16.83 6.51 -26.48
N ILE A 72 17.28 6.90 -25.28
CA ILE A 72 18.67 7.27 -25.01
C ILE A 72 19.60 6.08 -25.24
N ILE A 73 19.29 4.90 -24.67
CA ILE A 73 20.11 3.69 -24.84
C ILE A 73 20.22 3.32 -26.32
N GLY A 74 19.10 3.29 -27.06
CA GLY A 74 19.13 2.98 -28.49
C GLY A 74 19.98 3.96 -29.31
N ASN A 75 19.96 5.25 -28.95
CA ASN A 75 20.84 6.25 -29.57
C ASN A 75 22.32 6.04 -29.23
N LEU A 76 22.62 5.68 -27.97
CA LEU A 76 23.99 5.36 -27.54
C LEU A 76 24.50 4.10 -28.25
N ASP A 77 23.68 3.06 -28.37
CA ASP A 77 24.02 1.83 -29.10
C ASP A 77 24.29 2.12 -30.58
N LEU A 78 23.47 2.96 -31.22
CA LEU A 78 23.72 3.43 -32.59
C LEU A 78 25.01 4.24 -32.71
N LEU A 79 25.35 5.09 -31.72
CA LEU A 79 26.61 5.83 -31.71
C LEU A 79 27.83 4.90 -31.60
N GLN A 80 27.72 3.81 -30.84
CA GLN A 80 28.79 2.80 -30.73
C GLN A 80 29.07 2.07 -32.05
N THR A 81 28.12 2.02 -32.98
CA THR A 81 28.35 1.43 -34.32
C THR A 81 29.17 2.34 -35.27
N LYS A 82 29.41 3.60 -34.90
CA LYS A 82 30.11 4.58 -35.75
C LYS A 82 31.57 4.73 -35.36
N ALA A 83 32.40 5.20 -36.30
CA ALA A 83 33.74 5.65 -35.97
C ALA A 83 33.66 6.91 -35.09
N LEU A 84 34.01 6.76 -33.80
CA LEU A 84 33.98 7.83 -32.82
C LEU A 84 35.36 8.52 -32.71
N PRO A 85 35.39 9.84 -32.47
CA PRO A 85 36.63 10.53 -32.14
C PRO A 85 37.30 9.94 -30.89
N GLN A 86 38.63 10.07 -30.81
CA GLN A 86 39.41 9.53 -29.70
C GLN A 86 38.91 10.12 -28.36
N GLY A 87 38.61 9.26 -27.39
CA GLY A 87 38.09 9.65 -26.07
C GLY A 87 36.57 9.72 -25.96
N VAL A 88 35.82 9.85 -27.07
CA VAL A 88 34.34 9.87 -27.05
C VAL A 88 33.76 8.50 -26.69
N ASP A 89 34.41 7.41 -27.10
CA ASP A 89 33.99 6.05 -26.77
C ASP A 89 33.88 5.81 -25.25
N ARG A 90 34.81 6.36 -24.47
CA ARG A 90 34.74 6.28 -22.99
C ARG A 90 33.52 7.01 -22.43
N LEU A 91 33.15 8.15 -23.01
CA LEU A 91 31.96 8.90 -22.60
C LEU A 91 30.68 8.15 -22.96
N VAL A 92 30.61 7.57 -24.16
CA VAL A 92 29.47 6.76 -24.61
C VAL A 92 29.29 5.53 -23.71
N ASN A 93 30.37 4.83 -23.39
CA ASN A 93 30.35 3.69 -22.47
C ASN A 93 29.91 4.08 -21.05
N ALA A 94 30.38 5.23 -20.54
CA ALA A 94 29.96 5.74 -19.24
C ALA A 94 28.46 6.11 -19.22
N MET A 95 27.95 6.75 -20.27
CA MET A 95 26.52 7.05 -20.41
C MET A 95 25.68 5.78 -20.47
N ASN A 96 26.09 4.77 -21.26
CA ASN A 96 25.34 3.52 -21.39
C ASN A 96 25.26 2.76 -20.06
N ASN A 97 26.38 2.66 -19.33
CA ASN A 97 26.41 2.08 -17.99
C ASN A 97 25.50 2.84 -17.01
N SER A 98 25.48 4.18 -17.07
CA SER A 98 24.64 5.01 -16.19
C SER A 98 23.15 4.85 -16.50
N SER A 99 22.78 4.78 -17.79
CA SER A 99 21.42 4.50 -18.23
C SER A 99 20.94 3.12 -17.78
N GLY A 100 21.79 2.09 -17.90
CA GLY A 100 21.48 0.74 -17.41
C GLY A 100 21.29 0.70 -15.89
N LEU A 101 22.15 1.38 -15.13
CA LEU A 101 22.00 1.49 -13.68
C LEU A 101 20.70 2.20 -13.28
N LEU A 102 20.33 3.27 -13.98
CA LEU A 102 19.09 4.00 -13.72
C LEU A 102 17.85 3.12 -13.98
N LEU A 103 17.83 2.32 -15.05
CA LEU A 103 16.75 1.35 -15.28
C LEU A 103 16.64 0.32 -14.15
N LYS A 104 17.78 -0.16 -13.66
CA LYS A 104 17.80 -1.10 -12.53
C LYS A 104 17.22 -0.46 -11.27
N ILE A 105 17.64 0.75 -10.92
CA ILE A 105 17.10 1.50 -9.77
C ILE A 105 15.59 1.69 -9.89
N ILE A 106 15.11 2.10 -11.07
CA ILE A 106 13.67 2.26 -11.32
C ILE A 106 12.92 0.94 -11.13
N SER A 107 13.47 -0.17 -11.64
CA SER A 107 12.89 -1.51 -11.45
C SER A 107 12.84 -1.92 -9.98
N ASP A 108 13.93 -1.75 -9.25
CA ASP A 108 14.05 -2.13 -7.84
C ASP A 108 13.06 -1.34 -6.97
N ILE A 109 12.85 -0.04 -7.24
CA ILE A 109 11.84 0.79 -6.56
C ILE A 109 10.41 0.27 -6.82
N LEU A 110 10.14 -0.15 -8.05
CA LEU A 110 8.85 -0.69 -8.45
C LEU A 110 8.55 -2.02 -7.76
N ASP A 111 9.53 -2.92 -7.71
CA ASP A 111 9.41 -4.22 -7.06
C ASP A 111 9.25 -4.07 -5.54
N PHE A 112 9.97 -3.12 -4.92
CA PHE A 112 9.75 -2.76 -3.52
C PHE A 112 8.31 -2.29 -3.25
N SER A 113 7.76 -1.42 -4.11
CA SER A 113 6.39 -0.92 -3.97
C SER A 113 5.35 -2.04 -4.06
N LYS A 114 5.57 -3.06 -4.90
CA LYS A 114 4.68 -4.22 -4.98
C LYS A 114 4.71 -5.07 -3.71
N ILE A 115 5.91 -5.34 -3.19
CA ILE A 115 6.10 -6.11 -1.96
C ILE A 115 5.41 -5.40 -0.78
N GLU A 116 5.58 -4.08 -0.66
CA GLU A 116 4.96 -3.28 0.39
C GLU A 116 3.42 -3.33 0.32
N SER A 117 2.84 -3.26 -0.88
CA SER A 117 1.38 -3.40 -1.07
C SER A 117 0.87 -4.82 -0.79
N GLU A 118 1.67 -5.87 -1.01
CA GLU A 118 1.30 -7.25 -0.68
C GLU A 118 1.38 -7.54 0.83
N GLN A 119 2.32 -6.93 1.56
CA GLN A 119 2.41 -7.06 3.02
C GLN A 119 1.33 -6.29 3.79
N LEU A 120 0.70 -5.30 3.17
CA LEU A 120 -0.41 -4.55 3.79
C LEU A 120 -1.76 -5.28 3.68
N LYS A 121 -1.86 -6.33 2.85
CA LYS A 121 -3.04 -7.22 2.78
C LYS A 121 -3.05 -8.26 3.89
N ILE A 122 -2.69 -7.89 5.12
CA ILE A 122 -2.89 -8.79 6.26
C ILE A 122 -4.39 -8.85 6.50
N GLU A 123 -4.95 -10.02 6.22
CA GLU A 123 -6.34 -10.40 6.41
C GLU A 123 -6.83 -9.95 7.79
N PRO A 124 -8.01 -9.29 7.89
CA PRO A 124 -8.58 -9.00 9.19
C PRO A 124 -8.97 -10.32 9.89
N PRO A 125 -8.79 -10.43 11.22
CA PRO A 125 -9.17 -11.62 11.98
C PRO A 125 -10.69 -11.83 12.06
#